data_AF-A0A443K072-F1
#
_entry.id   AF-A0A443K072-F1
#
_cell.length_a   1.000
_cell.length_b   1.000
_cell.length_c   1.000
_cell.angle_alpha   90.00
_cell.angle_beta   90.00
_cell.angle_gamma   90.00
#
_symmetry.space_group_name_H-M   'P 1'
#
loop_
_entity.id
_entity.type
_entity.pdbx_description
1 polymer ?
#
loop_
_entity_poly.entity_id
_entity_poly.type
_entity_poly.pdbx_seq_one_letter_code
_entity_poly.pdbx_strand_id
1 'polypeptide(L)'
;WRPSQPSPSPEPPRRRRRPASATCVASVRGYLRKLQITRNPISQKNTIFFPIRPKMRQERLALAAGASPPHFANARHKEDIMHRLFLIAAATMALGACKAETPSDPLELLGTDTEWTVTDISGAPVPAEVKVTILRPAPGTIAGSSGCNRYTGSAKTVDGRIEIGPLAGTRMMCPEPQMQAETAFLMTIEKTTGLRESGGVLEFTDSAGDVVLKASK
;
A
#
# COMPACT_ATOMS: atom_id res chain seq x y z
N TRP A 1 6.94 -29.38 56.71
CA TRP A 1 7.17 -27.95 56.36
C TRP A 1 7.23 -27.84 54.85
N ARG A 2 6.20 -27.29 54.19
CA ARG A 2 6.27 -26.92 52.76
C ARG A 2 6.54 -25.42 52.67
N PRO A 3 7.44 -24.94 51.79
CA PRO A 3 7.55 -23.52 51.55
C PRO A 3 6.34 -23.06 50.73
N SER A 4 5.59 -22.12 51.29
CA SER A 4 4.53 -21.37 50.61
C SER A 4 5.14 -20.50 49.51
N GLN A 5 4.68 -20.70 48.28
CA GLN A 5 5.03 -19.85 47.13
C GLN A 5 4.36 -18.47 47.26
N PRO A 6 5.05 -17.37 46.91
CA PRO A 6 4.45 -16.04 46.93
C PRO A 6 3.50 -15.85 45.75
N SER A 7 2.38 -15.19 46.01
CA SER A 7 1.36 -14.82 45.02
C SER A 7 1.90 -13.79 44.04
N PRO A 8 1.58 -13.87 42.73
CA PRO A 8 1.97 -12.85 41.77
C PRO A 8 1.16 -11.56 41.98
N SER A 9 1.86 -10.42 42.04
CA SER A 9 1.27 -9.07 42.10
C SER A 9 0.52 -8.72 40.81
N PRO A 10 -0.55 -7.91 40.87
CA PRO A 10 -1.31 -7.51 39.68
C PRO A 10 -0.49 -6.60 38.76
N GLU A 11 -0.37 -6.99 37.49
CA GLU A 11 0.28 -6.23 36.43
C GLU A 11 -0.54 -4.95 36.10
N PRO A 12 0.08 -3.77 35.95
CA PRO A 12 -0.64 -2.56 35.60
C PRO A 12 -1.17 -2.62 34.15
N PRO A 13 -2.31 -1.98 33.83
CA PRO A 13 -2.90 -2.05 32.50
C PRO A 13 -1.96 -1.46 31.45
N ARG A 14 -1.60 -2.28 30.45
CA ARG A 14 -0.80 -1.84 29.29
C ARG A 14 -1.54 -0.71 28.57
N ARG A 15 -0.93 0.47 28.56
CA ARG A 15 -1.37 1.58 27.69
C ARG A 15 -1.28 1.11 26.24
N ARG A 16 -2.44 0.97 25.59
CA ARG A 16 -2.51 0.79 24.12
C ARG A 16 -1.82 1.98 23.46
N ARG A 17 -0.59 1.78 22.96
CA ARG A 17 0.02 2.72 22.02
C ARG A 17 -0.79 2.61 20.73
N ARG A 18 -1.50 3.69 20.39
CA ARG A 18 -2.19 3.82 19.11
C ARG A 18 -1.12 3.74 18.00
N PRO A 19 -1.27 2.88 16.98
CA PRO A 19 -0.37 2.87 15.84
C PRO A 19 -0.47 4.21 15.10
N ALA A 20 0.67 4.79 14.75
CA ALA A 20 0.83 6.06 14.03
C ALA A 20 0.44 5.96 12.53
N SER A 21 -0.35 4.96 12.14
CA SER A 21 -0.78 4.72 10.75
C SER A 21 -2.25 5.10 10.49
N ALA A 22 -2.97 5.62 11.48
CA ALA A 22 -4.39 6.00 11.34
C ALA A 22 -4.63 7.35 10.63
N THR A 23 -3.60 8.00 10.09
CA THR A 23 -3.71 9.36 9.52
C THR A 23 -3.74 9.44 7.99
N CYS A 24 -3.84 8.32 7.27
CA CYS A 24 -3.82 8.34 5.79
C CYS A 24 -5.14 7.97 5.08
N VAL A 25 -6.23 7.59 5.77
CA VAL A 25 -7.53 7.29 5.12
C VAL A 25 -8.56 8.41 5.28
N ALA A 26 -8.23 9.49 5.98
CA ALA A 26 -9.15 10.61 6.21
C ALA A 26 -9.20 11.68 5.09
N SER A 27 -8.46 11.53 3.98
CA SER A 27 -8.36 12.58 2.94
C SER A 27 -9.18 12.37 1.67
N VAL A 28 -9.84 11.21 1.48
CA VAL A 28 -10.64 10.95 0.25
C VAL A 28 -12.14 11.17 0.47
N ARG A 29 -12.66 11.03 1.70
CA ARG A 29 -14.09 11.27 2.01
C ARG A 29 -14.48 12.75 2.10
N GLY A 30 -13.53 13.66 2.29
CA GLY A 30 -13.79 15.11 2.41
C GLY A 30 -13.96 15.83 1.06
N TYR A 31 -13.31 15.34 -0.01
CA TYR A 31 -13.30 16.00 -1.31
C TYR A 31 -14.58 15.75 -2.13
N LEU A 32 -15.23 14.60 -1.96
CA LEU A 32 -16.48 14.27 -2.65
C LEU A 32 -17.74 14.92 -2.03
N ARG A 33 -17.59 15.74 -0.98
CA ARG A 33 -18.71 16.49 -0.35
C ARG A 33 -18.90 17.91 -0.92
N LYS A 34 -18.04 18.37 -1.83
CA LYS A 34 -18.11 19.72 -2.43
C LYS A 34 -18.52 19.77 -3.90
N LEU A 35 -18.73 18.62 -4.55
CA LEU A 35 -19.34 18.58 -5.87
C LEU A 35 -20.85 18.38 -5.67
N GLN A 36 -21.59 19.49 -5.59
CA GLN A 36 -23.03 19.50 -5.78
C GLN A 36 -23.36 19.08 -7.21
N ILE A 37 -23.24 17.78 -7.50
CA ILE A 37 -23.92 17.18 -8.66
C ILE A 37 -25.38 17.07 -8.24
N THR A 38 -26.11 18.16 -8.48
CA THR A 38 -27.55 18.21 -8.30
C THR A 38 -28.18 17.12 -9.15
N ARG A 39 -28.67 16.07 -8.49
CA ARG A 39 -29.66 15.14 -9.06
C ARG A 39 -30.79 15.99 -9.63
N ASN A 40 -31.04 15.82 -10.92
CA ASN A 40 -32.18 16.37 -11.61
C ASN A 40 -33.35 15.37 -11.49
N PRO A 41 -34.47 15.74 -10.84
CA PRO A 41 -35.74 15.11 -11.12
C PRO A 41 -36.73 16.15 -11.67
N ILE A 42 -36.87 16.17 -13.00
CA ILE A 42 -38.02 16.80 -13.66
C ILE A 42 -39.18 15.82 -13.53
N SER A 43 -40.16 16.14 -12.68
CA SER A 43 -41.52 15.61 -12.82
C SER A 43 -42.55 16.54 -12.18
N GLN A 44 -43.39 17.10 -13.06
CA GLN A 44 -44.82 17.37 -12.89
C GLN A 44 -45.31 18.66 -12.19
N LYS A 45 -45.93 19.51 -13.02
CA LYS A 45 -47.36 19.92 -13.07
C LYS A 45 -47.69 21.42 -12.90
N ASN A 46 -48.71 21.80 -13.67
CA ASN A 46 -49.52 23.03 -13.73
C ASN A 46 -48.90 24.20 -14.50
N THR A 47 -49.27 24.47 -15.77
CA THR A 47 -50.56 24.94 -16.32
C THR A 47 -50.96 26.32 -15.78
N ILE A 48 -50.98 27.33 -16.67
CA ILE A 48 -51.95 28.43 -16.88
C ILE A 48 -51.28 29.37 -17.92
N PHE A 49 -51.65 29.35 -19.20
CA PHE A 49 -52.77 30.03 -19.87
C PHE A 49 -52.44 31.51 -20.25
N PHE A 50 -52.77 31.82 -21.52
CA PHE A 50 -53.05 33.13 -22.17
C PHE A 50 -51.94 33.68 -23.11
N PRO A 51 -52.34 34.34 -24.21
CA PRO A 51 -51.88 34.06 -25.57
C PRO A 51 -51.44 35.38 -26.25
N ILE A 52 -51.46 35.39 -27.59
CA ILE A 52 -51.60 36.60 -28.45
C ILE A 52 -50.28 37.26 -28.86
N ARG A 53 -49.91 37.00 -30.13
CA ARG A 53 -49.11 37.92 -30.97
C ARG A 53 -49.94 39.18 -31.23
N PRO A 54 -49.36 40.39 -31.35
CA PRO A 54 -48.93 40.83 -32.69
C PRO A 54 -47.73 41.80 -32.76
N LYS A 55 -46.94 41.59 -33.82
CA LYS A 55 -46.46 42.58 -34.81
C LYS A 55 -46.59 44.07 -34.45
N MET A 56 -45.46 44.79 -34.37
CA MET A 56 -45.27 46.23 -34.63
C MET A 56 -43.76 46.49 -34.55
N ARG A 57 -43.10 47.42 -35.24
CA ARG A 57 -43.37 48.32 -36.37
C ARG A 57 -41.98 48.86 -36.70
N GLN A 58 -41.62 48.93 -37.99
CA GLN A 58 -40.44 49.67 -38.43
C GLN A 58 -40.64 51.16 -38.10
N GLU A 59 -39.66 51.78 -37.43
CA GLU A 59 -39.42 53.21 -37.58
C GLU A 59 -37.96 53.43 -37.96
N ARG A 60 -37.81 54.12 -39.08
CA ARG A 60 -36.58 54.62 -39.67
C ARG A 60 -36.21 55.94 -39.00
N LEU A 61 -34.89 56.14 -38.94
CA LEU A 61 -34.16 57.41 -39.00
C LEU A 61 -34.47 58.49 -37.95
N ALA A 62 -33.49 58.73 -37.08
CA ALA A 62 -33.04 60.09 -36.80
C ALA A 62 -31.51 60.14 -36.85
N LEU A 63 -31.04 60.96 -37.78
CA LEU A 63 -29.67 61.38 -38.01
C LEU A 63 -29.29 62.37 -36.91
N ALA A 64 -28.21 62.13 -36.16
CA ALA A 64 -27.55 63.17 -35.38
C ALA A 64 -26.05 62.90 -35.32
N ALA A 65 -25.31 63.85 -35.88
CA ALA A 65 -23.87 63.85 -36.03
C ALA A 65 -23.16 64.19 -34.71
N GLY A 66 -21.93 63.68 -34.59
CA GLY A 66 -20.84 64.38 -33.90
C GLY A 66 -20.68 64.11 -32.40
N ALA A 67 -19.77 63.19 -32.05
CA ALA A 67 -18.86 63.39 -30.92
C ALA A 67 -17.65 62.45 -31.06
N SER A 68 -16.46 63.05 -31.08
CA SER A 68 -15.13 62.44 -31.21
C SER A 68 -14.78 61.47 -30.06
N PRO A 69 -13.81 60.56 -30.26
CA PRO A 69 -13.35 59.65 -29.21
C PRO A 69 -12.31 60.31 -28.30
N PRO A 70 -12.25 59.93 -27.01
CA PRO A 70 -11.00 60.03 -26.28
C PRO A 70 -10.52 58.68 -25.72
N HIS A 71 -9.31 58.34 -26.16
CA HIS A 71 -8.19 57.85 -25.36
C HIS A 71 -8.32 56.52 -24.60
N PHE A 72 -7.69 55.51 -25.22
CA PHE A 72 -7.03 54.33 -24.63
C PHE A 72 -6.78 54.40 -23.12
N ALA A 73 -7.55 53.61 -22.37
CA ALA A 73 -7.21 53.22 -21.01
C ALA A 73 -6.07 52.19 -21.04
N ASN A 74 -4.83 52.62 -20.82
CA ASN A 74 -3.68 51.72 -20.70
C ASN A 74 -2.75 52.22 -19.59
N ALA A 75 -2.85 51.63 -18.40
CA ALA A 75 -1.73 51.62 -17.42
C ALA A 75 -1.93 50.75 -16.17
N ARG A 76 -3.16 50.32 -15.80
CA ARG A 76 -3.38 49.57 -14.54
C ARG A 76 -3.50 48.05 -14.67
N HIS A 77 -3.39 47.50 -15.87
CA HIS A 77 -3.69 46.09 -16.15
C HIS A 77 -2.45 45.15 -16.09
N LYS A 78 -1.23 45.69 -16.01
CA LYS A 78 0.01 44.89 -16.06
C LYS A 78 0.39 44.26 -14.70
N GLU A 79 0.18 44.97 -13.60
CA GLU A 79 0.50 44.49 -12.23
C GLU A 79 -0.44 43.32 -11.82
N ASP A 80 -1.73 43.43 -12.11
CA ASP A 80 -2.73 42.39 -11.80
C ASP A 80 -2.57 41.13 -12.68
N ILE A 81 -2.16 41.27 -13.94
CA ILE A 81 -1.89 40.12 -14.82
C ILE A 81 -0.63 39.37 -14.34
N MET A 82 0.44 40.07 -13.93
CA MET A 82 1.65 39.44 -13.42
C MET A 82 1.41 38.69 -12.10
N HIS A 83 0.64 39.26 -11.17
CA HIS A 83 0.29 38.57 -9.91
C HIS A 83 -0.64 37.37 -10.12
N ARG A 84 -1.61 37.46 -11.04
CA ARG A 84 -2.48 36.32 -11.38
C ARG A 84 -1.72 35.20 -12.08
N LEU A 85 -0.79 35.52 -12.98
CA LEU A 85 0.09 34.52 -13.60
C LEU A 85 1.03 33.86 -12.57
N PHE A 86 1.55 34.62 -11.60
CA PHE A 86 2.39 34.10 -10.53
C PHE A 86 1.60 33.17 -9.58
N LEU A 87 0.36 33.53 -9.24
CA LEU A 87 -0.52 32.69 -8.41
C LEU A 87 -0.97 31.41 -9.12
N ILE A 88 -1.22 31.45 -10.43
CA ILE A 88 -1.55 30.25 -11.21
C ILE A 88 -0.33 29.33 -11.35
N ALA A 89 0.87 29.88 -11.60
CA ALA A 89 2.10 29.10 -11.66
C ALA A 89 2.44 28.42 -10.32
N ALA A 90 2.26 29.13 -9.20
CA ALA A 90 2.45 28.56 -7.86
C ALA A 90 1.42 27.45 -7.53
N ALA A 91 0.18 27.57 -8.02
CA ALA A 91 -0.86 26.55 -7.82
C ALA A 91 -0.60 25.27 -8.64
N THR A 92 0.04 25.37 -9.81
CA THR A 92 0.40 24.18 -10.62
C THR A 92 1.56 23.37 -10.04
N MET A 93 2.40 23.96 -9.18
CA MET A 93 3.58 23.30 -8.61
C MET A 93 3.25 22.38 -7.41
N ALA A 94 2.02 22.40 -6.89
CA ALA A 94 1.60 21.64 -5.71
C ALA A 94 1.00 20.24 -5.99
N LEU A 95 0.85 19.83 -7.26
CA LEU A 95 0.24 18.54 -7.63
C LEU A 95 1.24 17.43 -8.01
N GLY A 96 2.54 17.68 -7.91
CA GLY A 96 3.60 16.81 -8.46
C GLY A 96 4.24 15.80 -7.51
N ALA A 97 3.61 15.41 -6.40
CA ALA A 97 4.25 14.52 -5.40
C ALA A 97 3.42 13.27 -5.05
N CYS A 98 2.81 12.62 -6.04
CA CYS A 98 2.48 11.20 -5.92
C CYS A 98 3.64 10.39 -6.50
N LYS A 99 4.65 10.10 -5.66
CA LYS A 99 5.64 9.07 -5.99
C LYS A 99 4.92 7.74 -5.83
N ALA A 100 4.52 7.13 -6.93
CA ALA A 100 4.04 5.75 -6.91
C ALA A 100 5.18 4.90 -6.36
N GLU A 101 4.99 4.33 -5.17
CA GLU A 101 5.90 3.34 -4.62
C GLU A 101 5.80 2.13 -5.55
N THR A 102 6.81 1.94 -6.40
CA THR A 102 6.90 0.75 -7.25
C THR A 102 6.76 -0.45 -6.33
N PRO A 103 5.83 -1.39 -6.59
CA PRO A 103 5.73 -2.58 -5.77
C PRO A 103 7.08 -3.29 -5.82
N SER A 104 7.80 -3.22 -4.70
CA SER A 104 9.08 -3.93 -4.54
C SER A 104 8.78 -5.41 -4.62
N ASP A 105 9.56 -6.14 -5.42
CA ASP A 105 9.49 -7.59 -5.45
C ASP A 105 9.61 -8.12 -4.01
N PRO A 106 8.61 -8.86 -3.49
CA PRO A 106 8.64 -9.39 -2.14
C PRO A 106 9.90 -10.23 -1.84
N LEU A 107 10.48 -10.88 -2.86
CA LEU A 107 11.72 -11.65 -2.71
C LEU A 107 12.94 -10.78 -2.40
N GLU A 108 12.90 -9.46 -2.65
CA GLU A 108 13.99 -8.55 -2.26
C GLU A 108 14.14 -8.47 -0.74
N LEU A 109 13.10 -8.76 0.04
CA LEU A 109 13.19 -8.82 1.50
C LEU A 109 14.12 -9.93 2.00
N LEU A 110 14.32 -11.00 1.22
CA LEU A 110 15.32 -12.02 1.55
C LEU A 110 16.75 -11.49 1.41
N GLY A 111 16.97 -10.44 0.62
CA GLY A 111 18.30 -9.99 0.23
C GLY A 111 19.00 -10.98 -0.71
N THR A 112 20.08 -10.55 -1.35
CA THR A 112 20.95 -11.46 -2.13
C THR A 112 22.10 -11.90 -1.24
N ASP A 113 22.44 -13.19 -1.25
CA ASP A 113 23.49 -13.80 -0.42
C ASP A 113 23.35 -13.52 1.09
N THR A 114 22.15 -13.20 1.56
CA THR A 114 21.84 -13.03 2.99
C THR A 114 21.30 -14.35 3.53
N GLU A 115 21.99 -14.92 4.52
CA GLU A 115 21.54 -16.13 5.22
C GLU A 115 20.60 -15.77 6.37
N TRP A 116 19.39 -16.31 6.34
CA TRP A 116 18.41 -16.21 7.40
C TRP A 116 18.34 -17.54 8.15
N THR A 117 18.34 -17.51 9.48
CA THR A 117 18.14 -18.71 10.32
C THR A 117 16.69 -18.79 10.76
N VAL A 118 16.02 -19.91 10.48
CA VAL A 118 14.62 -20.13 10.85
C VAL A 118 14.53 -20.41 12.35
N THR A 119 13.65 -19.68 13.03
CA THR A 119 13.42 -19.75 14.47
C THR A 119 12.09 -20.41 14.83
N ASP A 120 11.10 -20.34 13.93
CA ASP A 120 9.77 -20.91 14.11
C ASP A 120 9.25 -21.52 12.81
N ILE A 121 8.67 -22.72 12.92
CA ILE A 121 8.02 -23.44 11.83
C ILE A 121 6.58 -23.77 12.25
N SER A 122 5.60 -23.18 11.55
CA SER A 122 4.17 -23.38 11.80
C SER A 122 3.75 -23.15 13.27
N GLY A 123 4.38 -22.20 13.96
CA GLY A 123 4.11 -21.86 15.36
C GLY A 123 4.87 -22.72 16.39
N ALA A 124 5.74 -23.62 15.94
CA ALA A 124 6.63 -24.39 16.80
C ALA A 124 8.08 -23.88 16.69
N PRO A 125 8.77 -23.64 17.81
CA PRO A 125 10.17 -23.22 17.78
C PRO A 125 11.06 -24.35 17.23
N VAL A 126 12.05 -23.98 16.42
CA VAL A 126 13.08 -24.92 15.95
C VAL A 126 13.96 -25.32 17.14
N PRO A 127 14.24 -26.62 17.37
CA PRO A 127 15.14 -27.06 18.44
C PRO A 127 16.53 -26.43 18.30
N ALA A 128 17.18 -26.08 19.42
CA ALA A 128 18.44 -25.33 19.41
C ALA A 128 19.60 -26.09 18.74
N GLU A 129 19.50 -27.42 18.68
CA GLU A 129 20.50 -28.30 18.06
C GLU A 129 20.33 -28.43 16.54
N VAL A 130 19.25 -27.85 15.98
CA VAL A 130 18.91 -27.93 14.55
C VAL A 130 19.06 -26.56 13.90
N LYS A 131 19.96 -26.46 12.92
CA LYS A 131 20.14 -25.22 12.14
C LYS A 131 19.41 -25.34 10.79
N VAL A 132 18.29 -24.63 10.70
CA VAL A 132 17.54 -24.44 9.45
C VAL A 132 17.87 -23.06 8.88
N THR A 133 18.27 -22.99 7.62
CA THR A 133 18.66 -21.74 6.97
C THR A 133 17.97 -21.53 5.64
N ILE A 134 17.76 -20.27 5.28
CA ILE A 134 17.20 -19.82 4.01
C ILE A 134 18.15 -18.77 3.43
N LEU A 135 18.55 -18.93 2.17
CA LEU A 135 19.36 -17.96 1.44
C LEU A 135 18.86 -17.83 0.00
N ARG A 136 19.03 -16.64 -0.58
CA ARG A 136 18.78 -16.36 -2.00
C ARG A 136 20.12 -16.08 -2.68
N PRO A 137 20.76 -17.09 -3.28
CA PRO A 137 22.12 -16.93 -3.83
C PRO A 137 22.11 -16.14 -5.14
N ALA A 138 21.01 -16.18 -5.87
CA ALA A 138 20.81 -15.48 -7.11
C ALA A 138 19.31 -15.21 -7.32
N PRO A 139 18.94 -14.25 -8.19
CA PRO A 139 17.55 -14.07 -8.61
C PRO A 139 16.97 -15.40 -9.13
N GLY A 140 15.72 -15.69 -8.75
CA GLY A 140 15.05 -16.92 -9.19
C GLY A 140 15.42 -18.18 -8.38
N THR A 141 16.35 -18.11 -7.44
CA THR A 141 16.90 -19.28 -6.73
C THR A 141 16.75 -19.13 -5.22
N ILE A 142 16.40 -20.22 -4.55
CA ILE A 142 16.40 -20.35 -3.08
C ILE A 142 17.21 -21.57 -2.69
N ALA A 143 18.01 -21.45 -1.64
CA ALA A 143 18.82 -22.55 -1.12
C ALA A 143 18.94 -22.46 0.39
N GLY A 144 19.48 -23.51 1.02
CA GLY A 144 19.73 -23.50 2.45
C GLY A 144 19.92 -24.88 3.05
N SER A 145 19.77 -24.93 4.37
CA SER A 145 19.73 -26.16 5.17
C SER A 145 18.31 -26.36 5.69
N SER A 146 17.73 -27.54 5.48
CA SER A 146 16.44 -27.94 6.06
C SER A 146 16.59 -28.46 7.49
N GLY A 147 17.81 -28.47 8.05
CA GLY A 147 18.13 -29.00 9.38
C GLY A 147 18.86 -30.34 9.31
N CYS A 148 18.37 -31.28 8.50
CA CYS A 148 19.09 -32.50 8.14
C CYS A 148 19.81 -32.33 6.80
N ASN A 149 19.10 -32.06 5.70
CA ASN A 149 19.73 -31.95 4.38
C ASN A 149 19.98 -30.52 3.93
N ARG A 150 20.79 -30.38 2.88
CA ARG A 150 20.83 -29.15 2.09
C ARG A 150 19.74 -29.20 1.03
N TYR A 151 19.16 -28.05 0.72
CA TYR A 151 18.15 -27.92 -0.32
C TYR A 151 18.47 -26.76 -1.27
N THR A 152 17.90 -26.84 -2.46
CA THR A 152 17.96 -25.85 -3.54
C THR A 152 16.68 -25.94 -4.35
N GLY A 153 16.19 -24.82 -4.85
CA GLY A 153 15.01 -24.76 -5.69
C GLY A 153 14.84 -23.40 -6.33
N SER A 154 13.72 -23.23 -7.03
CA SER A 154 13.35 -21.96 -7.64
C SER A 154 12.44 -21.15 -6.73
N ALA A 155 12.63 -19.84 -6.74
CA ALA A 155 11.74 -18.88 -6.08
C ALA A 155 11.55 -17.69 -7.01
N LYS A 156 10.31 -17.39 -7.38
CA LYS A 156 9.96 -16.30 -8.28
C LYS A 156 8.77 -15.53 -7.74
N THR A 157 8.60 -14.32 -8.23
CA THR A 157 7.42 -13.50 -7.91
C THR A 157 6.48 -13.49 -9.11
N VAL A 158 5.22 -13.88 -8.87
CA VAL A 158 4.14 -13.91 -9.86
C VAL A 158 2.96 -13.14 -9.28
N ASP A 159 2.47 -12.13 -10.00
CA ASP A 159 1.34 -11.28 -9.58
C ASP A 159 1.49 -10.69 -8.16
N GLY A 160 2.72 -10.34 -7.77
CA GLY A 160 3.05 -9.79 -6.45
C GLY A 160 3.04 -10.81 -5.31
N ARG A 161 2.96 -12.11 -5.62
CA ARG A 161 3.10 -13.22 -4.67
C ARG A 161 4.35 -14.01 -4.97
N ILE A 162 4.91 -14.62 -3.94
CA ILE A 162 6.04 -15.52 -4.06
C ILE A 162 5.52 -16.89 -4.45
N GLU A 163 6.17 -17.51 -5.43
CA GLU A 163 5.99 -18.92 -5.77
C GLU A 163 7.32 -19.63 -5.56
N ILE A 164 7.34 -20.55 -4.61
CA ILE A 164 8.46 -21.47 -4.40
C ILE A 164 8.18 -22.74 -5.21
N GLY A 165 9.09 -23.06 -6.12
CA GLY A 165 9.00 -24.27 -6.93
C GLY A 165 9.44 -25.51 -6.16
N PRO A 166 9.47 -26.67 -6.84
CA PRO A 166 9.92 -27.91 -6.24
C PRO A 166 11.35 -27.78 -5.68
N LEU A 167 11.53 -28.23 -4.43
CA LEU A 167 12.84 -28.24 -3.79
C LEU A 167 13.55 -29.57 -4.04
N ALA A 168 14.81 -29.48 -4.46
CA ALA A 168 15.74 -30.60 -4.54
C ALA A 168 16.66 -30.57 -3.32
N GLY A 169 16.94 -31.74 -2.74
CA GLY A 169 17.85 -31.86 -1.61
C GLY A 169 18.54 -33.22 -1.58
N THR A 170 19.52 -33.34 -0.69
CA THR A 170 20.15 -34.63 -0.39
C THR A 170 19.22 -35.52 0.43
N ARG A 171 19.54 -36.81 0.57
CA ARG A 171 18.80 -37.75 1.43
C ARG A 171 19.75 -38.47 2.37
N MET A 172 20.26 -37.77 3.38
CA MET A 172 21.02 -38.39 4.45
C MET A 172 20.15 -38.70 5.67
N MET A 173 20.62 -39.63 6.49
CA MET A 173 19.94 -40.02 7.73
C MET A 173 20.51 -39.20 8.89
N CYS A 174 19.64 -38.49 9.59
CA CYS A 174 19.98 -37.67 10.75
C CYS A 174 19.23 -38.15 12.00
N PRO A 175 19.61 -37.69 13.20
CA PRO A 175 18.78 -37.87 14.39
C PRO A 175 17.35 -37.37 14.18
N GLU A 176 16.41 -38.00 14.89
CA GLU A 176 14.97 -37.75 14.76
C GLU A 176 14.57 -36.26 14.82
N PRO A 177 15.11 -35.41 15.73
CA PRO A 177 14.74 -33.98 15.77
C PRO A 177 15.07 -33.23 14.47
N GLN A 178 16.16 -33.57 13.80
CA GLN A 178 16.57 -32.93 12.54
C GLN A 178 15.68 -33.37 11.38
N MET A 179 15.29 -34.65 11.34
CA MET A 179 14.39 -35.17 10.29
C MET A 179 12.97 -34.60 10.43
N GLN A 180 12.47 -34.45 11.66
CA GLN A 180 11.17 -33.82 11.93
C GLN A 180 11.17 -32.35 11.52
N ALA A 181 12.21 -31.60 11.89
CA ALA A 181 12.38 -30.21 11.49
C ALA A 181 12.46 -30.06 9.96
N GLU A 182 13.21 -30.92 9.28
CA GLU A 182 13.30 -30.93 7.81
C GLU A 182 11.93 -31.15 7.17
N THR A 183 11.20 -32.17 7.62
CA THR A 183 9.89 -32.50 7.06
C THR A 183 8.92 -31.34 7.26
N ALA A 184 8.86 -30.78 8.47
CA ALA A 184 8.03 -29.63 8.77
C ALA A 184 8.42 -28.40 7.94
N PHE A 185 9.71 -28.13 7.80
CA PHE A 185 10.23 -27.00 7.02
C PHE A 185 9.84 -27.11 5.54
N LEU A 186 10.15 -28.24 4.89
CA LEU A 186 9.89 -28.43 3.45
C LEU A 186 8.40 -28.32 3.11
N MET A 187 7.52 -28.91 3.94
CA MET A 187 6.06 -28.79 3.75
C MET A 187 5.53 -27.37 3.96
N THR A 188 6.22 -26.56 4.77
CA THR A 188 5.77 -25.22 5.13
C THR A 188 6.28 -24.18 4.14
N ILE A 189 7.55 -24.25 3.75
CA ILE A 189 8.15 -23.26 2.86
C ILE A 189 7.47 -23.25 1.49
N GLU A 190 7.08 -24.40 0.95
CA GLU A 190 6.34 -24.52 -0.32
C GLU A 190 4.98 -23.80 -0.31
N LYS A 191 4.38 -23.58 0.87
CA LYS A 191 3.10 -22.87 1.02
C LYS A 191 3.26 -21.36 1.09
N THR A 192 4.49 -20.86 1.14
CA THR A 192 4.76 -19.43 1.26
C THR A 192 4.30 -18.71 0.00
N THR A 193 3.48 -17.68 0.18
CA THR A 193 3.06 -16.77 -0.89
C THR A 193 3.47 -15.32 -0.66
N GLY A 194 3.99 -14.98 0.51
CA GLY A 194 4.42 -13.63 0.84
C GLY A 194 5.51 -13.58 1.90
N LEU A 195 6.14 -12.42 1.99
CA LEU A 195 7.17 -12.08 2.97
C LEU A 195 6.84 -10.75 3.63
N ARG A 196 7.16 -10.64 4.92
CA ARG A 196 7.05 -9.41 5.70
C ARG A 196 8.24 -9.33 6.64
N GLU A 197 8.81 -8.14 6.82
CA GLU A 197 9.83 -7.90 7.83
C GLU A 197 9.25 -7.06 8.97
N SER A 198 9.43 -7.52 10.20
CA SER A 198 8.96 -6.83 11.40
C SER A 198 9.98 -6.98 12.52
N GLY A 199 10.54 -5.87 12.99
CA GLY A 199 11.46 -5.88 14.13
C GLY A 199 12.72 -6.71 13.94
N GLY A 200 13.23 -6.83 12.71
CA GLY A 200 14.42 -7.65 12.39
C GLY A 200 14.13 -9.15 12.22
N VAL A 201 12.85 -9.54 12.25
CA VAL A 201 12.40 -10.90 11.94
C VAL A 201 11.73 -10.88 10.57
N LEU A 202 12.10 -11.84 9.73
CA LEU A 202 11.45 -12.13 8.46
C LEU A 202 10.35 -13.16 8.67
N GLU A 203 9.12 -12.77 8.38
CA GLU A 203 7.92 -13.59 8.48
C GLU A 203 7.49 -14.04 7.09
N PHE A 204 7.35 -15.36 6.91
CA PHE A 204 6.84 -15.97 5.69
C PHE A 204 5.34 -16.20 5.88
N THR A 205 4.54 -15.76 4.91
CA THR A 205 3.08 -15.87 4.98
C THR A 205 2.52 -16.79 3.90
N ASP A 206 1.49 -17.54 4.23
CA ASP A 206 0.77 -18.37 3.26
C ASP A 206 -0.26 -17.56 2.44
N SER A 207 -1.08 -18.26 1.65
CA SER A 207 -2.14 -17.65 0.84
C SER A 207 -3.28 -17.00 1.64
N ALA A 208 -3.49 -17.42 2.89
CA ALA A 208 -4.44 -16.80 3.82
C ALA A 208 -3.84 -15.54 4.50
N GLY A 209 -2.53 -15.39 4.45
CA GLY A 209 -1.78 -14.30 5.08
C GLY A 209 -1.35 -14.62 6.52
N ASP A 210 -1.48 -15.89 6.92
CA ASP A 210 -1.02 -16.39 8.22
C ASP A 210 0.49 -16.60 8.18
N VAL A 211 1.16 -16.32 9.31
CA VAL A 211 2.62 -16.50 9.43
C VAL A 211 2.92 -17.97 9.62
N VAL A 212 3.64 -18.54 8.67
CA VAL A 212 3.99 -19.97 8.64
C VAL A 212 5.46 -20.24 8.97
N LEU A 213 6.36 -19.29 8.73
CA LEU A 213 7.76 -19.38 9.18
C LEU A 213 8.21 -18.03 9.73
N LYS A 214 9.14 -18.06 10.70
CA LYS A 214 9.88 -16.89 11.14
C LYS A 214 11.37 -17.16 11.04
N ALA A 215 12.12 -16.17 10.58
CA ALA A 215 13.56 -16.25 10.47
C ALA A 215 14.24 -14.96 10.92
N SER A 216 15.48 -15.06 11.39
CA SER A 216 16.30 -13.92 11.81
C SER A 216 17.72 -14.07 11.26
N LYS A 217 18.37 -12.93 11.01
CA LYS A 217 19.78 -12.82 10.60
C LYS A 217 20.69 -12.46 11.77
#